data_AF-A0A6M0SDS4-F1
#
_entry.id   AF-A0A6M0SDS4-F1
#
_cell.length_a   1.000
_cell.length_b   1.000
_cell.length_c   1.000
_cell.angle_alpha   90.00
_cell.angle_beta   90.00
_cell.angle_gamma   90.00
#
_symmetry.space_group_name_H-M   'P 1'
#
loop_
_entity.id
_entity.type
_entity.pdbx_description
1 polymer ?
#
loop_
_entity_poly.entity_id
_entity_poly.type
_entity_poly.pdbx_seq_one_letter_code
_entity_poly.pdbx_strand_id
1 'polypeptide(L)'
;MPRKPSNDDPDKPTKSRVRFIFEPDRSSPNGVTYSWLIHRTYKGKEKAATAARAFWLPFAYKDTGKHSEAELKDLARQSIIRMEEQIQHLRETFGIEPPPSESDQPEFP
;
A
#
# COMPACT_ATOMS: atom_id res chain seq x y z
N MET A 1 3.75 -31.33 38.83
CA MET A 1 3.33 -29.91 38.94
C MET A 1 2.13 -29.69 38.03
N PRO A 2 0.96 -29.27 38.54
CA PRO A 2 -0.21 -29.01 37.71
C PRO A 2 -0.04 -27.66 36.99
N ARG A 3 -0.34 -27.61 35.68
CA ARG A 3 -0.36 -26.37 34.90
C ARG A 3 -1.50 -25.48 35.37
N LYS A 4 -1.19 -24.22 35.65
CA LYS A 4 -2.16 -23.16 35.96
C LYS A 4 -3.04 -22.94 34.71
N PRO A 5 -4.38 -22.91 34.81
CA PRO A 5 -5.21 -22.49 33.69
C PRO A 5 -4.93 -21.01 33.40
N SER A 6 -4.66 -20.71 32.13
CA SER A 6 -4.59 -19.33 31.64
C SER A 6 -5.96 -18.72 31.80
N ASN A 7 -6.06 -17.62 32.56
CA ASN A 7 -7.23 -16.76 32.57
C ASN A 7 -7.34 -16.11 31.19
N ASP A 8 -8.13 -16.70 30.31
CA ASP A 8 -8.68 -15.98 29.16
C ASP A 8 -9.84 -15.11 29.67
N ASP A 9 -9.57 -13.80 29.80
CA ASP A 9 -10.58 -12.77 30.01
C ASP A 9 -11.61 -12.83 28.86
N PRO A 10 -12.90 -13.11 29.13
CA PRO A 10 -13.92 -13.23 28.10
C PRO A 10 -14.32 -11.88 27.46
N ASP A 11 -13.85 -10.76 28.01
CA ASP A 11 -14.27 -9.39 27.63
C ASP A 11 -13.28 -8.62 26.74
N LYS A 12 -12.17 -9.22 26.29
CA LYS A 12 -11.35 -8.56 25.27
C LYS A 12 -12.01 -8.73 23.90
N PRO A 13 -12.42 -7.65 23.21
CA PRO A 13 -12.83 -7.76 21.82
C PRO A 13 -11.63 -8.31 21.05
N THR A 14 -11.73 -9.58 20.66
CA THR A 14 -10.72 -10.25 19.86
C THR A 14 -10.74 -9.53 18.51
N LYS A 15 -9.81 -8.58 18.32
CA LYS A 15 -9.69 -7.84 17.06
C LYS A 15 -9.59 -8.87 15.94
N SER A 16 -10.67 -9.04 15.17
CA SER A 16 -10.74 -10.03 14.10
C SER A 16 -9.68 -9.67 13.07
N ARG A 17 -8.68 -10.54 12.91
CA ARG A 17 -7.59 -10.30 11.96
C ARG A 17 -8.05 -10.72 10.57
N VAL A 18 -7.85 -9.86 9.57
CA VAL A 18 -8.05 -10.22 8.17
C VAL A 18 -6.87 -11.08 7.71
N ARG A 19 -7.15 -12.25 7.13
CA ARG A 19 -6.14 -13.10 6.48
C ARG A 19 -6.38 -13.06 4.97
N PHE A 20 -5.42 -12.52 4.24
CA PHE A 20 -5.39 -12.53 2.77
C PHE A 20 -4.21 -13.40 2.32
N ILE A 21 -4.49 -14.48 1.59
CA ILE A 21 -3.48 -15.40 1.06
C ILE A 21 -3.43 -15.21 -0.46
N PHE A 22 -2.25 -14.87 -0.96
CA PHE A 22 -1.99 -14.73 -2.39
C PHE A 22 -0.64 -15.39 -2.72
N GLU A 23 -0.67 -16.42 -3.57
CA GLU A 23 0.46 -17.32 -3.85
C GLU A 23 0.83 -17.27 -5.34
N PRO A 24 1.43 -16.16 -5.82
CA PRO A 24 1.83 -16.05 -7.21
C PRO A 24 2.97 -17.01 -7.54
N ASP A 25 2.98 -17.52 -8.78
CA ASP A 25 4.13 -18.28 -9.30
C ASP A 25 5.42 -17.46 -9.16
N ARG A 26 6.52 -18.09 -8.76
CA ARG A 26 7.81 -17.43 -8.46
C ARG A 26 8.43 -16.71 -9.66
N SER A 27 8.11 -17.15 -10.88
CA SER A 27 8.58 -16.55 -12.13
C SER A 27 7.67 -15.43 -12.63
N SER A 28 6.44 -15.34 -12.12
CA SER A 28 5.55 -14.22 -12.43
C SER A 28 6.08 -12.91 -11.87
N PRO A 29 5.70 -11.74 -12.44
CA PRO A 29 6.11 -10.44 -11.91
C PRO A 29 5.83 -10.30 -10.40
N ASN A 30 4.64 -10.70 -9.94
CA ASN A 30 4.29 -10.68 -8.52
C ASN A 30 5.18 -11.61 -7.67
N GLY A 31 5.48 -12.80 -8.16
CA GLY A 31 6.36 -13.76 -7.47
C GLY A 31 7.78 -13.26 -7.32
N VAL A 32 8.36 -12.68 -8.38
CA VAL A 32 9.69 -12.07 -8.36
C VAL A 32 9.72 -10.89 -7.39
N THR A 33 8.75 -9.98 -7.47
CA THR A 33 8.68 -8.78 -6.61
C THR A 33 8.52 -9.15 -5.14
N TYR A 34 7.57 -10.03 -4.78
CA TYR A 34 7.35 -10.39 -3.38
C TYR A 34 8.48 -11.23 -2.81
N SER A 35 9.08 -12.13 -3.59
CA SER A 35 10.28 -12.87 -3.17
C SER A 35 11.43 -11.91 -2.89
N TRP A 36 11.65 -10.92 -3.77
CA TRP A 36 12.66 -9.90 -3.54
C TRP A 36 12.39 -9.08 -2.28
N LEU A 37 11.15 -8.59 -2.08
CA LEU A 37 10.78 -7.82 -0.89
C LEU A 37 11.00 -8.62 0.40
N ILE A 38 10.57 -9.89 0.43
CA ILE A 38 10.69 -10.75 1.61
C ILE A 38 12.16 -11.05 1.95
N HIS A 39 13.00 -11.30 0.96
CA HIS A 39 14.37 -11.78 1.18
C HIS A 39 15.43 -10.66 1.19
N ARG A 40 15.18 -9.52 0.55
CA ARG A 40 16.16 -8.44 0.37
C ARG A 40 15.83 -7.18 1.15
N THR A 41 14.65 -7.08 1.76
CA THR A 41 14.27 -5.89 2.53
C THR A 41 13.81 -6.25 3.94
N TYR A 42 14.20 -5.45 4.92
CA TYR A 42 13.57 -5.50 6.23
C TYR A 42 12.08 -5.13 6.09
N LYS A 43 11.20 -5.91 6.70
CA LYS A 43 9.74 -5.70 6.68
C LYS A 43 9.10 -5.72 5.27
N GLY A 44 9.57 -6.57 4.37
CA GLY A 44 9.05 -6.68 3.00
C GLY A 44 7.52 -6.85 2.89
N LYS A 45 6.91 -7.62 3.79
CA LYS A 45 5.44 -7.77 3.85
C LYS A 45 4.72 -6.46 4.18
N GLU A 46 5.24 -5.68 5.12
CA GLU A 46 4.69 -4.37 5.47
C GLU A 46 4.83 -3.42 4.28
N LYS A 47 5.99 -3.41 3.60
CA LYS A 47 6.22 -2.59 2.41
C LYS A 47 5.25 -2.93 1.27
N ALA A 48 5.03 -4.21 1.00
CA ALA A 48 4.05 -4.65 -0.01
C ALA A 48 2.63 -4.18 0.36
N ALA A 49 2.25 -4.33 1.63
CA ALA A 49 0.94 -3.86 2.12
C ALA A 49 0.82 -2.33 2.04
N THR A 50 1.88 -1.58 2.37
CA THR A 50 1.91 -0.12 2.26
C THR A 50 1.76 0.34 0.82
N ALA A 51 2.45 -0.31 -0.13
CA ALA A 51 2.34 0.00 -1.54
C ALA A 51 0.92 -0.25 -2.08
N ALA A 52 0.32 -1.40 -1.77
CA ALA A 52 -1.06 -1.69 -2.15
C ALA A 52 -2.03 -0.68 -1.50
N ARG A 53 -1.83 -0.37 -0.22
CA ARG A 53 -2.68 0.58 0.52
C ARG A 53 -2.60 1.99 -0.06
N ALA A 54 -1.43 2.43 -0.53
CA ALA A 54 -1.23 3.78 -1.04
C ALA A 54 -2.21 4.13 -2.17
N PHE A 55 -2.60 3.17 -3.00
CA PHE A 55 -3.57 3.40 -4.07
C PHE A 55 -5.02 3.04 -3.67
N TRP A 56 -5.22 1.88 -3.01
CA TRP A 56 -6.57 1.34 -2.82
C TRP A 56 -7.33 1.89 -1.60
N LEU A 57 -6.63 2.53 -0.65
CA LEU A 57 -7.24 2.96 0.62
C LEU A 57 -8.42 3.94 0.46
N PRO A 58 -8.35 4.99 -0.39
CA PRO A 58 -9.48 5.91 -0.56
C PRO A 58 -10.73 5.21 -1.11
N PHE A 59 -10.56 4.27 -2.04
CA PHE A 59 -11.66 3.50 -2.62
C PHE A 59 -12.29 2.56 -1.60
N ALA A 60 -11.47 1.85 -0.81
CA ALA A 60 -11.94 0.99 0.25
C ALA A 60 -12.75 1.78 1.29
N TYR A 61 -12.29 2.98 1.67
CA TYR A 61 -12.99 3.82 2.64
C TYR A 61 -14.27 4.43 2.07
N LYS A 62 -14.28 4.78 0.77
CA LYS A 62 -15.48 5.23 0.06
C LYS A 62 -16.57 4.16 0.07
N ASP A 63 -16.22 2.90 -0.18
CA ASP A 63 -17.16 1.78 -0.22
C ASP A 63 -17.85 1.52 1.14
N THR A 64 -17.18 1.85 2.26
CA THR A 64 -17.80 1.69 3.58
C THR A 64 -18.97 2.62 3.85
N GLY A 65 -19.08 3.75 3.14
CA GLY A 65 -20.09 4.79 3.38
C GLY A 65 -19.96 5.52 4.72
N LYS A 66 -18.86 5.33 5.46
CA LYS A 66 -18.67 5.86 6.83
C LYS A 66 -17.92 7.18 6.92
N HIS A 67 -17.45 7.72 5.79
CA HIS A 67 -16.62 8.92 5.73
C HIS A 67 -17.31 9.99 4.90
N SER A 68 -17.16 11.24 5.30
CA SER A 68 -17.62 12.39 4.54
C SER A 68 -16.83 12.55 3.24
N GLU A 69 -17.41 13.27 2.27
CA GLU A 69 -16.71 13.55 1.01
C GLU A 69 -15.41 14.32 1.23
N ALA A 70 -15.37 15.24 2.20
CA ALA A 70 -14.17 15.99 2.54
C ALA A 70 -13.04 15.08 3.06
N GLU A 71 -13.36 14.15 3.96
CA GLU A 71 -12.41 13.16 4.47
C GLU A 71 -11.89 12.23 3.35
N LEU A 72 -12.77 11.79 2.45
CA LEU A 72 -12.38 10.95 1.31
C LEU A 72 -11.45 11.71 0.34
N LYS A 73 -11.72 12.99 0.08
CA LYS A 73 -10.85 13.84 -0.75
C LYS A 73 -9.49 14.04 -0.10
N ASP A 74 -9.45 14.28 1.21
CA ASP A 74 -8.18 14.40 1.93
C ASP A 74 -7.38 13.10 1.89
N LEU A 75 -8.03 11.96 2.13
CA LEU A 75 -7.43 10.63 2.04
C LEU A 75 -6.86 10.34 0.63
N ALA A 76 -7.58 10.76 -0.42
CA ALA A 76 -7.12 10.65 -1.80
C ALA A 76 -5.88 11.53 -2.06
N ARG A 77 -5.86 12.78 -1.58
CA ARG A 77 -4.68 13.66 -1.71
C ARG A 77 -3.45 13.08 -1.02
N GLN A 78 -3.61 12.60 0.21
CA GLN A 78 -2.51 11.94 0.93
C GLN A 78 -2.00 10.72 0.17
N SER A 79 -2.91 9.94 -0.43
CA SER A 79 -2.58 8.78 -1.27
C SER A 79 -1.76 9.18 -2.50
N ILE A 80 -2.15 10.25 -3.18
CA ILE A 80 -1.43 10.81 -4.33
C ILE A 80 -0.01 11.20 -3.95
N ILE A 81 0.17 12.00 -2.90
CA ILE A 81 1.49 12.44 -2.42
C ILE A 81 2.42 11.25 -2.17
N ARG A 82 1.90 10.19 -1.51
CA ARG A 82 2.68 8.97 -1.23
C ARG A 82 3.09 8.22 -2.49
N MET A 83 2.24 8.21 -3.52
CA MET A 83 2.58 7.58 -4.79
C MET A 83 3.58 8.41 -5.57
N GLU A 84 3.47 9.73 -5.55
CA GLU A 84 4.44 10.64 -6.16
C GLU A 84 5.83 10.47 -5.54
N GLU A 85 5.93 10.34 -4.21
CA GLU A 85 7.18 10.01 -3.51
C GLU A 85 7.80 8.69 -4.05
N GLN A 86 6.97 7.66 -4.26
CA GLN A 86 7.44 6.37 -4.79
C GLN A 86 7.86 6.46 -6.26
N ILE A 87 7.09 7.18 -7.09
CA ILE A 87 7.42 7.43 -8.50
C ILE A 87 8.72 8.20 -8.61
N GLN A 88 8.92 9.23 -7.79
CA GLN A 88 10.14 10.02 -7.77
C GLN A 88 11.35 9.16 -7.41
N HIS A 89 11.21 8.28 -6.41
CA HIS A 89 12.28 7.34 -6.07
C HIS A 89 12.62 6.37 -7.21
N LEU A 90 11.62 5.89 -7.96
CA LEU A 90 11.85 5.09 -9.16
C LEU A 90 12.62 5.88 -10.22
N ARG A 91 12.20 7.13 -10.47
CA ARG A 91 12.87 8.02 -11.43
C ARG A 91 14.34 8.20 -11.10
N GLU A 92 14.65 8.54 -9.85
CA GLU A 92 16.02 8.73 -9.37
C GLU A 92 16.85 7.44 -9.47
N THR A 93 16.28 6.30 -9.08
CA THR A 93 16.98 5.01 -9.06
C THR A 93 17.30 4.51 -10.46
N PHE A 94 16.42 4.76 -11.43
CA PHE A 94 16.54 4.25 -12.79
C PHE A 94 16.92 5.31 -13.82
N GLY A 95 17.19 6.55 -13.40
CA GLY A 95 17.55 7.66 -14.29
C GLY A 95 16.44 8.01 -15.30
N ILE A 96 15.18 7.92 -14.90
CA ILE A 96 14.02 8.18 -15.77
C ILE A 96 13.61 9.65 -15.61
N GLU A 97 13.60 10.39 -16.72
CA GLU A 97 13.12 11.77 -16.74
C GLU A 97 11.60 11.84 -16.49
N PRO A 98 11.11 12.91 -15.82
CA PRO A 98 9.68 13.14 -15.73
C PRO A 98 9.08 13.29 -17.14
N PRO A 99 7.82 12.85 -17.35
CA PRO A 99 7.17 13.09 -18.62
C PRO A 99 7.12 14.60 -18.90
N PRO A 100 7.18 15.02 -20.18
CA PRO A 100 7.08 16.42 -20.55
C PRO A 100 5.77 16.99 -19.98
N SER A 101 5.84 18.20 -19.43
CA SER A 101 4.65 18.87 -18.92
C SER A 101 3.78 19.28 -20.11
N GLU A 102 2.45 19.13 -20.04
CA GLU A 102 1.54 19.58 -21.11
C GLU A 102 1.72 21.08 -21.44
N SER A 103 2.35 21.85 -20.54
CA SER A 103 2.78 23.25 -20.70
C SER A 103 3.91 23.48 -21.72
N ASP A 104 4.57 22.42 -22.21
CA ASP A 104 5.66 22.52 -23.21
C ASP A 104 5.15 22.38 -24.66
N GLN A 105 3.83 22.43 -24.89
CA GLN A 105 3.33 22.56 -26.26
C GLN A 105 3.67 23.96 -26.79
N PRO A 106 4.45 24.09 -27.88
CA PRO A 106 4.64 25.38 -28.52
C PRO A 106 3.27 25.88 -28.98
N GLU A 107 2.91 27.10 -28.57
CA GLU A 107 1.86 27.86 -29.24
C GLU A 107 2.25 27.94 -30.72
N PHE A 108 1.58 27.15 -31.56
CA PHE A 108 1.73 27.28 -32.99
C PHE A 108 1.17 28.65 -33.41
N PRO A 109 1.89 29.40 -34.27
CA PRO A 109 1.48 30.73 -34.72
C PRO A 109 0.21 30.72 -35.58
#